data_AF-A0A959JX23-F1
#
_entry.id   AF-A0A959JX23-F1
#
_cell.length_a   1.000
_cell.length_b   1.000
_cell.length_c   1.000
_cell.angle_alpha   90.00
_cell.angle_beta   90.00
_cell.angle_gamma   90.00
#
_symmetry.space_group_name_H-M   'P 1'
#
loop_
_entity.id
_entity.type
_entity.pdbx_description
1 polymer ?
#
loop_
_entity_poly.entity_id
_entity_poly.type
_entity_poly.pdbx_seq_one_letter_code
_entity_poly.pdbx_strand_id
1 'polypeptide(L)'
;MISQIAKKTWMFALMILAVFSACNKDDSLSTDDVENYVDEVVFDMQREGNCGKFGCYEFVFPITIQFEDGTTVDVEDYAGLRETLRTYREENPDGARPTLAYPLEVMTEEGEVITVASQEELHELRVQCRRDFFNSHGHRGHRFRGMFCFTLNFPLSVALPDGTTAEVADRMELKETLRTWKADNPDSEERPELVFPITVTMEDGTEVTVESKEALVELKESCSQ
;
A
#
# COMPACT_ATOMS: atom_id res chain seq x y z
N MET A 1 7.59 30.11 76.70
CA MET A 1 6.42 29.63 77.48
C MET A 1 5.23 29.67 76.55
N ILE A 2 4.94 28.57 75.86
CA ILE A 2 3.93 27.55 76.21
C ILE A 2 2.50 28.04 75.94
N SER A 3 1.75 27.15 75.28
CA SER A 3 0.29 27.04 75.17
C SER A 3 -0.41 27.70 73.99
N GLN A 4 -1.34 27.08 73.26
CA GLN A 4 -1.81 25.70 72.99
C GLN A 4 -3.25 25.89 72.41
N ILE A 5 -3.70 24.95 71.56
CA ILE A 5 -5.11 24.54 71.38
C ILE A 5 -6.02 25.56 70.67
N ALA A 6 -6.26 25.43 69.36
CA ALA A 6 -7.23 24.53 68.71
C ALA A 6 -8.71 24.88 68.95
N LYS A 7 -9.43 25.14 67.84
CA LYS A 7 -10.88 24.93 67.54
C LYS A 7 -11.15 25.65 66.20
N LYS A 8 -10.95 25.03 65.04
CA LYS A 8 -11.90 24.20 64.25
C LYS A 8 -13.29 24.82 64.05
N THR A 9 -13.78 24.68 62.80
CA THR A 9 -15.07 25.09 62.22
C THR A 9 -15.08 26.58 61.86
N TRP A 10 -15.31 27.02 60.62
CA TRP A 10 -16.24 26.53 59.61
C TRP A 10 -15.90 27.28 58.32
N MET A 11 -15.41 26.65 57.25
CA MET A 11 -15.49 27.24 55.90
C MET A 11 -15.17 26.20 54.84
N PHE A 12 -16.22 25.84 54.10
CA PHE A 12 -16.24 25.43 52.70
C PHE A 12 -15.27 24.31 52.27
N ALA A 13 -15.72 23.07 52.48
CA ALA A 13 -15.27 21.93 51.69
C ALA A 13 -16.37 21.55 50.69
N LEU A 14 -16.29 22.12 49.49
CA LEU A 14 -16.94 21.57 48.29
C LEU A 14 -16.10 21.94 47.07
N MET A 15 -14.84 21.48 47.06
CA MET A 15 -14.01 21.50 45.87
C MET A 15 -14.17 20.14 45.21
N ILE A 16 -14.95 20.15 44.13
CA ILE A 16 -15.18 19.06 43.20
C ILE A 16 -13.82 18.54 42.75
N LEU A 17 -13.44 17.34 43.22
CA LEU A 17 -12.40 16.56 42.59
C LEU A 17 -12.98 16.09 41.25
N ALA A 18 -12.85 16.94 40.23
CA ALA A 18 -12.89 16.50 38.86
C ALA A 18 -11.67 15.58 38.70
N VAL A 19 -11.91 14.29 38.86
CA VAL A 19 -11.00 13.26 38.36
C VAL A 19 -10.96 13.49 36.86
N PHE A 20 -9.99 14.28 36.41
CA PHE A 20 -9.51 14.16 35.04
C PHE A 20 -9.08 12.70 34.94
N SER A 21 -9.98 11.88 34.41
CA SER A 21 -9.63 10.67 33.68
C SER A 21 -8.72 11.16 32.57
N ALA A 22 -7.44 11.32 32.89
CA ALA A 22 -6.41 11.34 31.88
C ALA A 22 -6.61 10.05 31.11
N CYS A 23 -7.01 10.18 29.84
CA CYS A 23 -6.84 9.10 28.90
C CYS A 23 -5.38 8.65 29.07
N ASN A 24 -5.18 7.41 29.54
CA ASN A 24 -4.05 6.67 29.01
C ASN A 24 -4.29 6.67 27.51
N LYS A 25 -3.55 7.52 26.79
CA LYS A 25 -3.28 7.25 25.40
C LYS A 25 -2.44 5.99 25.48
N ASP A 26 -3.07 4.85 25.23
CA ASP A 26 -2.36 3.58 25.17
C ASP A 26 -1.33 3.75 24.04
N ASP A 27 -0.08 3.98 24.42
CA ASP A 27 1.10 4.15 23.54
C ASP A 27 1.53 2.79 22.93
N SER A 28 0.57 1.89 22.70
CA SER A 28 0.79 0.70 21.90
C SER A 28 0.52 1.06 20.44
N LEU A 29 1.55 1.03 19.60
CA LEU A 29 1.40 1.02 18.15
C LEU A 29 0.35 -0.04 17.77
N SER A 30 -0.67 0.33 17.01
CA SER A 30 -1.60 -0.67 16.50
C SER A 30 -0.91 -1.52 15.44
N THR A 31 -1.34 -2.77 15.26
CA THR A 31 -0.78 -3.64 14.21
C THR A 31 -0.89 -3.00 12.84
N ASP A 32 -1.98 -2.29 12.57
CA ASP A 32 -2.19 -1.57 11.32
C ASP A 32 -1.19 -0.42 11.13
N ASP A 33 -0.80 0.30 12.20
CA ASP A 33 0.23 1.35 12.12
C ASP A 33 1.60 0.79 11.77
N VAL A 34 1.93 -0.40 12.27
CA VAL A 34 3.21 -1.08 11.97
C VAL A 34 3.21 -1.59 10.53
N GLU A 35 2.13 -2.22 10.06
CA GLU A 35 2.01 -2.67 8.67
C GLU A 35 2.09 -1.50 7.70
N ASN A 36 1.38 -0.40 7.97
CA ASN A 36 1.44 0.81 7.14
C ASN A 36 2.87 1.36 7.07
N TYR A 37 3.60 1.39 8.19
CA TYR A 37 5.01 1.79 8.21
C TYR A 37 5.89 0.86 7.35
N VAL A 38 5.73 -0.46 7.50
CA VAL A 38 6.51 -1.44 6.73
C VAL A 38 6.24 -1.29 5.23
N ASP A 39 4.97 -1.13 4.85
CA ASP A 39 4.56 -0.92 3.47
C ASP A 39 5.16 0.37 2.90
N GLU A 40 5.11 1.47 3.66
CA GLU A 40 5.71 2.75 3.27
C GLU A 40 7.23 2.65 3.08
N VAL A 41 7.95 2.01 4.02
CA VAL A 41 9.41 1.90 3.95
C VAL A 41 9.84 1.01 2.78
N VAL A 42 9.20 -0.13 2.58
CA VAL A 42 9.49 -1.01 1.42
C VAL A 42 9.20 -0.27 0.12
N PHE A 43 8.09 0.48 0.06
CA PHE A 43 7.74 1.27 -1.11
C PHE A 43 8.77 2.37 -1.38
N ASP A 44 9.23 3.08 -0.35
CA ASP A 44 10.25 4.11 -0.50
C ASP A 44 11.59 3.54 -0.94
N MET A 45 12.01 2.39 -0.41
CA MET A 45 13.20 1.66 -0.87
C MET A 45 13.11 1.20 -2.32
N GLN A 46 11.89 0.87 -2.80
CA GLN A 46 11.62 0.51 -4.21
C GLN A 46 11.49 1.72 -5.14
N ARG A 47 11.08 2.87 -4.60
CA ARG A 47 10.90 4.15 -5.31
C ARG A 47 12.21 4.94 -5.46
N GLU A 48 12.93 5.14 -4.37
CA GLU A 48 14.40 5.20 -4.42
C GLU A 48 14.88 3.87 -5.00
N GLY A 49 16.09 3.60 -5.44
CA GLY A 49 16.31 2.35 -6.20
C GLY A 49 15.58 2.25 -7.56
N ASN A 50 14.31 2.60 -7.75
CA ASN A 50 13.49 2.35 -8.95
C ASN A 50 13.54 0.87 -9.36
N CYS A 51 13.25 0.01 -8.39
CA CYS A 51 13.34 -1.43 -8.50
C CYS A 51 12.00 -2.10 -8.15
N GLY A 52 11.87 -3.37 -8.54
CA GLY A 52 10.64 -4.15 -8.36
C GLY A 52 9.58 -3.83 -9.42
N LYS A 53 8.30 -4.01 -9.07
CA LYS A 53 7.16 -4.06 -10.00
C LYS A 53 7.03 -2.86 -10.96
N PHE A 54 7.53 -1.70 -10.56
CA PHE A 54 7.42 -0.46 -11.33
C PHE A 54 8.79 0.06 -11.83
N GLY A 55 9.88 -0.65 -11.52
CA GLY A 55 11.26 -0.33 -11.89
C GLY A 55 11.76 -1.08 -13.13
N CYS A 56 13.04 -0.89 -13.48
CA CYS A 56 13.71 -1.63 -14.59
C CYS A 56 14.54 -2.84 -14.12
N TYR A 57 14.63 -3.04 -12.80
CA TYR A 57 15.47 -4.07 -12.21
C TYR A 57 14.90 -4.53 -10.87
N GLU A 58 15.31 -5.70 -10.40
CA GLU A 58 14.95 -6.27 -9.11
C GLU A 58 16.17 -6.38 -8.21
N PHE A 59 15.98 -6.33 -6.89
CA PHE A 59 17.06 -6.61 -5.94
C PHE A 59 17.48 -8.07 -6.02
N VAL A 60 18.79 -8.30 -6.03
CA VAL A 60 19.36 -9.63 -5.82
C VAL A 60 19.60 -9.76 -4.33
N PHE A 61 18.94 -10.73 -3.72
CA PHE A 61 19.13 -11.06 -2.32
C PHE A 61 20.35 -11.97 -2.12
N PRO A 62 21.04 -11.88 -0.97
CA PRO A 62 20.70 -11.06 0.19
C PRO A 62 21.04 -9.58 0.02
N ILE A 63 20.23 -8.70 0.63
CA ILE A 63 20.52 -7.26 0.71
C ILE A 63 20.79 -6.86 2.16
N THR A 64 21.59 -5.81 2.35
CA THR A 64 21.93 -5.30 3.68
C THR A 64 21.14 -4.03 3.98
N ILE A 65 20.45 -4.02 5.12
CA ILE A 65 19.69 -2.87 5.64
C ILE A 65 20.52 -2.19 6.72
N GLN A 66 20.67 -0.87 6.62
CA GLN A 66 21.35 -0.03 7.59
C GLN A 66 20.35 0.80 8.40
N PHE A 67 20.44 0.73 9.72
CA PHE A 67 19.62 1.49 10.65
C PHE A 67 20.30 2.80 11.06
N GLU A 68 19.55 3.69 11.74
CA GLU A 68 20.05 4.99 12.20
C GLU A 68 21.22 4.89 13.19
N ASP A 69 21.25 3.82 13.98
CA ASP A 69 22.31 3.56 14.96
C ASP A 69 23.62 3.05 14.32
N GLY A 70 23.64 2.88 13.00
CA GLY A 70 24.77 2.37 12.23
C GLY A 70 24.88 0.85 12.21
N THR A 71 23.94 0.13 12.85
CA THR A 71 23.87 -1.33 12.74
C THR A 71 23.37 -1.75 11.36
N THR A 72 23.75 -2.96 10.95
CA THR A 72 23.40 -3.52 9.64
C THR A 72 22.87 -4.93 9.81
N VAL A 73 21.81 -5.27 9.06
CA VAL A 73 21.22 -6.61 9.02
C VAL A 73 21.10 -7.08 7.58
N ASP A 74 21.57 -8.29 7.32
CA ASP A 74 21.41 -8.95 6.02
C ASP A 74 20.06 -9.67 6.00
N VAL A 75 19.28 -9.42 4.96
CA VAL A 75 17.98 -10.06 4.74
C VAL A 75 18.04 -10.92 3.49
N GLU A 76 17.52 -12.14 3.56
CA GLU A 76 17.63 -13.15 2.49
C GLU A 76 16.51 -13.07 1.45
N ASP A 77 15.40 -12.41 1.77
CA ASP A 77 14.26 -12.21 0.87
C ASP A 77 13.38 -11.03 1.33
N TYR A 78 12.31 -10.76 0.57
CA TYR A 78 11.34 -9.71 0.90
C TYR A 78 10.53 -10.00 2.18
N ALA A 79 10.35 -11.26 2.56
CA ALA A 79 9.61 -11.61 3.78
C ALA A 79 10.47 -11.29 5.01
N GLY A 80 11.74 -11.68 4.99
CA GLY A 80 12.74 -11.33 5.99
C GLY A 80 12.97 -9.82 6.08
N LEU A 81 12.93 -9.09 4.96
CA LEU A 81 12.93 -7.63 4.97
C LEU A 81 11.74 -7.06 5.75
N ARG A 82 10.52 -7.51 5.45
CA ARG A 82 9.31 -7.03 6.14
C ARG A 82 9.32 -7.36 7.62
N GLU A 83 9.74 -8.56 7.98
CA GLU A 83 9.85 -8.99 9.38
C GLU A 83 10.87 -8.12 10.13
N THR A 84 12.05 -7.90 9.54
CA THR A 84 13.09 -7.04 10.11
C THR A 84 12.59 -5.61 10.34
N LEU A 85 11.88 -5.03 9.36
CA LEU A 85 11.31 -3.68 9.47
C LEU A 85 10.20 -3.59 10.52
N ARG A 86 9.38 -4.64 10.64
CA ARG A 86 8.34 -4.73 11.67
C ARG A 86 8.96 -4.72 13.06
N THR A 87 9.91 -5.62 13.32
CA THR A 87 10.62 -5.69 14.60
C THR A 87 11.31 -4.37 14.93
N TYR A 88 11.99 -3.76 13.95
CA TYR A 88 12.62 -2.46 14.14
C TYR A 88 11.63 -1.37 14.56
N ARG A 89 10.46 -1.31 13.91
CA ARG A 89 9.42 -0.32 14.20
C ARG A 89 8.79 -0.52 15.59
N GLU A 90 8.59 -1.76 15.99
CA GLU A 90 8.06 -2.13 17.30
C GLU A 90 9.04 -1.75 18.43
N GLU A 91 10.35 -1.95 18.20
CA GLU A 91 11.40 -1.59 19.16
C GLU A 91 11.73 -0.09 19.15
N ASN A 92 11.51 0.59 18.02
CA ASN A 92 11.86 2.00 17.79
C ASN A 92 10.67 2.77 17.17
N PRO A 93 9.62 3.08 17.96
CA PRO A 93 8.40 3.73 17.46
C PRO A 93 8.62 5.14 16.89
N ASP A 94 9.69 5.81 17.28
CA ASP A 94 10.08 7.13 16.76
C ASP A 94 11.44 7.12 16.04
N GLY A 95 11.98 5.93 15.75
CA GLY A 95 13.26 5.77 15.05
C GLY A 95 13.20 6.25 13.60
N ALA A 96 14.32 6.73 13.06
CA ALA A 96 14.39 7.09 11.65
C ALA A 96 14.24 5.87 10.74
N ARG A 97 13.87 6.12 9.49
CA ARG A 97 13.69 5.05 8.50
C ARG A 97 15.05 4.42 8.16
N PRO A 98 15.14 3.08 8.13
CA PRO A 98 16.35 2.41 7.69
C PRO A 98 16.57 2.63 6.19
N THR A 99 17.82 2.48 5.78
CA THR A 99 18.30 2.72 4.41
C THR A 99 19.01 1.48 3.85
N LEU A 100 19.23 1.44 2.54
CA LEU A 100 20.01 0.36 1.91
C LEU A 100 21.50 0.61 2.13
N ALA A 101 22.23 -0.41 2.57
CA ALA A 101 23.69 -0.38 2.59
C ALA A 101 24.23 -0.77 1.20
N TYR A 102 25.43 -0.25 0.91
CA TYR A 102 26.15 -0.53 -0.34
C TYR A 102 27.45 -1.31 -0.03
N PRO A 103 27.94 -2.13 -0.96
CA PRO A 103 27.41 -2.40 -2.30
C PRO A 103 26.17 -3.32 -2.28
N LEU A 104 25.28 -3.15 -3.26
CA LEU A 104 24.13 -4.03 -3.49
C LEU A 104 24.11 -4.52 -4.93
N GLU A 105 23.42 -5.63 -5.19
CA GLU A 105 23.27 -6.19 -6.53
C GLU A 105 21.84 -6.03 -7.03
N VAL A 106 21.69 -5.64 -8.30
CA VAL A 106 20.39 -5.57 -8.98
C VAL A 106 20.43 -6.37 -10.27
N MET A 107 19.32 -7.01 -10.60
CA MET A 107 19.16 -7.76 -11.84
C MET A 107 18.23 -7.00 -12.78
N THR A 108 18.68 -6.73 -14.01
CA THR A 108 17.87 -6.08 -15.04
C THR A 108 16.80 -7.02 -15.62
N GLU A 109 15.82 -6.48 -16.36
CA GLU A 109 14.86 -7.29 -17.13
C GLU A 109 15.54 -8.25 -18.13
N GLU A 110 16.77 -7.94 -18.55
CA GLU A 110 17.57 -8.77 -19.47
C GLU A 110 18.33 -9.88 -18.73
N GLY A 111 18.25 -9.93 -17.39
CA GLY A 111 18.93 -10.91 -16.54
C GLY A 111 20.40 -10.58 -16.26
N GLU A 112 20.84 -9.35 -16.57
CA GLU A 112 22.18 -8.89 -16.22
C GLU A 112 22.22 -8.45 -14.75
N VAL A 113 23.21 -8.95 -14.00
CA VAL A 113 23.44 -8.54 -12.61
C VAL A 113 24.44 -7.39 -12.60
N ILE A 114 24.02 -6.26 -12.05
CA ILE A 114 24.81 -5.04 -11.92
C ILE A 114 25.11 -4.83 -10.43
N THR A 115 26.38 -4.66 -10.11
CA THR A 115 26.79 -4.22 -8.77
C THR A 115 26.69 -2.71 -8.67
N VAL A 116 25.98 -2.23 -7.65
CA VAL A 116 25.80 -0.83 -7.34
C VAL A 116 26.59 -0.53 -6.07
N ALA A 117 27.67 0.25 -6.19
CA ALA A 117 28.63 0.50 -5.12
C ALA A 117 28.26 1.70 -4.23
N SER A 118 27.34 2.57 -4.66
CA SER A 118 26.90 3.73 -3.87
C SER A 118 25.49 4.21 -4.23
N GLN A 119 24.96 5.11 -3.40
CA GLN A 119 23.66 5.76 -3.65
C GLN A 119 23.65 6.58 -4.94
N GLU A 120 24.78 7.19 -5.28
CA GLU A 120 24.96 7.93 -6.52
C GLU A 120 24.86 7.01 -7.74
N GLU A 121 25.52 5.85 -7.72
CA GLU A 121 25.40 4.86 -8.80
C GLU A 121 23.97 4.33 -8.92
N LEU A 122 23.27 4.11 -7.79
CA LEU A 122 21.86 3.71 -7.81
C LEU A 122 20.97 4.79 -8.43
N HIS A 123 21.27 6.06 -8.15
CA HIS A 123 20.56 7.19 -8.74
C HIS A 123 20.85 7.33 -10.23
N GLU A 124 22.09 7.14 -10.67
CA GLU A 124 22.45 7.15 -12.08
C GLU A 124 21.77 6.01 -12.84
N LEU A 125 21.74 4.81 -12.26
CA LEU A 125 21.04 3.66 -12.83
C LEU A 125 19.53 3.94 -12.96
N ARG A 126 18.94 4.61 -11.97
CA ARG A 126 17.56 5.10 -12.02
C ARG A 126 17.34 6.11 -13.15
N VAL A 127 18.23 7.08 -13.33
CA VAL A 127 18.10 8.11 -14.38
C VAL A 127 18.23 7.49 -15.78
N GLN A 128 19.05 6.45 -15.92
CA GLN A 128 19.16 5.69 -17.17
C GLN A 128 17.91 4.85 -17.43
N CYS A 129 17.28 4.31 -16.38
CA CYS A 129 15.98 3.66 -16.43
C CYS A 129 14.86 4.68 -16.72
N ARG A 130 14.56 4.91 -18.01
CA ARG A 130 13.46 5.79 -18.48
C ARG A 130 12.05 5.25 -18.22
N ARG A 131 11.90 4.12 -17.50
CA ARG A 131 10.59 3.76 -16.89
C ARG A 131 10.45 4.63 -15.66
N ASP A 132 9.81 5.76 -15.84
CA ASP A 132 9.50 6.60 -14.72
C ASP A 132 8.49 5.89 -13.81
N PHE A 133 8.89 5.66 -12.56
CA PHE A 133 7.97 5.30 -11.48
C PHE A 133 6.76 6.25 -11.40
N PHE A 134 6.87 7.48 -11.95
CA PHE A 134 5.87 8.55 -11.92
C PHE A 134 5.54 9.27 -13.27
N ASN A 135 6.14 8.97 -14.43
CA ASN A 135 5.73 9.63 -15.70
C ASN A 135 4.55 8.93 -16.39
N SER A 136 3.50 8.73 -15.61
CA SER A 136 2.20 9.23 -16.07
C SER A 136 2.08 10.65 -15.54
N HIS A 137 2.51 11.62 -16.34
CA HIS A 137 2.40 13.04 -16.03
C HIS A 137 0.97 13.41 -15.60
N GLY A 138 0.81 13.66 -14.31
CA GLY A 138 -0.35 14.30 -13.72
C GLY A 138 0.03 14.95 -12.39
N HIS A 139 0.33 16.25 -12.40
CA HIS A 139 0.56 17.07 -11.20
C HIS A 139 -0.71 17.29 -10.34
N ARG A 140 -1.62 16.32 -10.30
CA ARG A 140 -2.70 16.27 -9.32
C ARG A 140 -2.37 15.09 -8.43
N GLY A 141 -2.02 15.40 -7.20
CA GLY A 141 -1.52 14.43 -6.22
C GLY A 141 -2.38 13.18 -6.11
N HIS A 142 -1.77 12.15 -5.54
CA HIS A 142 -2.38 10.90 -5.09
C HIS A 142 -3.52 11.12 -4.09
N ARG A 143 -4.62 11.71 -4.54
CA ARG A 143 -5.94 11.41 -3.99
C ARG A 143 -6.49 10.31 -4.88
N PHE A 144 -6.48 9.09 -4.36
CA PHE A 144 -7.47 8.06 -4.60
C PHE A 144 -8.61 8.55 -5.50
N ARG A 145 -8.48 8.38 -6.82
CA ARG A 145 -9.62 8.47 -7.74
C ARG A 145 -9.99 7.04 -8.10
N GLY A 146 -11.04 6.57 -7.45
CA GLY A 146 -11.73 5.33 -7.82
C GLY A 146 -11.34 4.13 -6.98
N MET A 147 -11.59 4.18 -5.67
CA MET A 147 -12.14 2.97 -5.06
C MET A 147 -13.61 2.97 -5.48
N PHE A 148 -14.01 2.00 -6.31
CA PHE A 148 -15.43 1.77 -6.53
C PHE A 148 -16.03 1.48 -5.14
N CYS A 149 -17.13 2.14 -4.78
CA CYS A 149 -17.85 1.88 -3.53
C CYS A 149 -18.60 0.53 -3.54
N PHE A 150 -18.20 -0.36 -4.44
CA PHE A 150 -18.74 -1.70 -4.63
C PHE A 150 -17.66 -2.64 -5.15
N THR A 151 -17.81 -3.92 -4.83
CA THR A 151 -17.01 -5.03 -5.31
C THR A 151 -17.82 -5.85 -6.30
N LEU A 152 -17.19 -6.34 -7.37
CA LEU A 152 -17.86 -7.24 -8.30
C LEU A 152 -18.01 -8.63 -7.68
N ASN A 153 -19.20 -9.21 -7.74
CA ASN A 153 -19.42 -10.59 -7.32
C ASN A 153 -19.11 -11.52 -8.49
N PHE A 154 -18.30 -12.53 -8.22
CA PHE A 154 -17.95 -13.56 -9.19
C PHE A 154 -18.83 -14.80 -9.00
N PRO A 155 -19.05 -15.60 -10.05
CA PRO A 155 -18.45 -15.51 -11.40
C PRO A 155 -19.05 -14.41 -12.28
N LEU A 156 -18.25 -13.93 -13.25
CA LEU A 156 -18.69 -12.98 -14.29
C LEU A 156 -18.52 -13.62 -15.67
N SER A 157 -19.30 -13.17 -16.64
CA SER A 157 -19.12 -13.56 -18.05
C SER A 157 -18.60 -12.37 -18.87
N VAL A 158 -17.66 -12.63 -19.77
CA VAL A 158 -17.03 -11.65 -20.64
C VAL A 158 -17.30 -12.03 -22.09
N ALA A 159 -17.97 -11.16 -22.84
CA ALA A 159 -18.13 -11.29 -24.28
C ALA A 159 -16.88 -10.76 -24.97
N LEU A 160 -16.23 -11.62 -25.76
CA LEU A 160 -15.08 -11.28 -26.57
C LEU A 160 -15.54 -10.78 -27.96
N PRO A 161 -14.81 -9.84 -28.58
CA PRO A 161 -15.05 -9.37 -29.95
C PRO A 161 -15.08 -10.44 -31.04
N ASP A 162 -14.51 -11.61 -30.79
CA ASP A 162 -14.55 -12.76 -31.70
C ASP A 162 -15.91 -13.50 -31.68
N GLY A 163 -16.86 -13.04 -30.86
CA GLY A 163 -18.20 -13.60 -30.69
C GLY A 163 -18.28 -14.71 -29.65
N THR A 164 -17.19 -15.02 -28.95
CA THR A 164 -17.17 -16.01 -27.86
C THR A 164 -17.43 -15.37 -26.51
N THR A 165 -17.84 -16.16 -25.52
CA THR A 165 -18.04 -15.72 -24.14
C THR A 165 -17.21 -16.57 -23.19
N ALA A 166 -16.43 -15.92 -22.33
CA ALA A 166 -15.63 -16.56 -21.29
C ALA A 166 -16.25 -16.33 -19.91
N GLU A 167 -16.43 -17.39 -19.12
CA GLU A 167 -16.78 -17.27 -17.71
C GLU A 167 -15.51 -17.19 -16.87
N VAL A 168 -15.50 -16.28 -15.89
CA VAL A 168 -14.36 -16.03 -15.01
C VAL A 168 -14.82 -16.12 -13.56
N ALA A 169 -14.14 -16.96 -12.78
CA ALA A 169 -14.50 -17.30 -11.41
C ALA A 169 -13.98 -16.30 -10.37
N ASP A 170 -12.97 -15.50 -10.70
CA ASP A 170 -12.43 -14.47 -9.83
C ASP A 170 -11.75 -13.31 -10.59
N ARG A 171 -11.23 -12.33 -9.84
CA ARG A 171 -10.55 -11.14 -10.38
C ARG A 171 -9.26 -11.48 -11.13
N MET A 172 -8.58 -12.56 -10.76
CA MET A 172 -7.36 -13.01 -11.41
C MET A 172 -7.69 -13.61 -12.77
N GLU A 173 -8.69 -14.48 -12.85
CA GLU A 173 -9.18 -15.06 -14.11
C GLU A 173 -9.70 -13.97 -15.06
N LEU A 174 -10.52 -13.02 -14.57
CA LEU A 174 -10.97 -11.88 -15.37
C LEU A 174 -9.79 -11.12 -15.99
N LYS A 175 -8.78 -10.84 -15.17
CA LYS A 175 -7.59 -10.11 -15.60
C LYS A 175 -6.76 -10.91 -16.60
N GLU A 176 -6.65 -12.23 -16.42
CA GLU A 176 -5.96 -13.12 -17.33
C GLU A 176 -6.68 -13.18 -18.68
N THR A 177 -7.99 -13.45 -18.71
CA THR A 177 -8.81 -13.48 -19.93
C THR A 177 -8.68 -12.19 -20.75
N LEU A 178 -8.78 -11.02 -20.10
CA LEU A 178 -8.65 -9.73 -20.78
C LEU A 178 -7.23 -9.47 -21.30
N ARG A 179 -6.21 -9.91 -20.57
CA ARG A 179 -4.80 -9.77 -20.99
C ARG A 179 -4.47 -10.67 -22.16
N THR A 180 -4.89 -11.94 -22.10
CA THR A 180 -4.73 -12.91 -23.18
C THR A 180 -5.41 -12.40 -24.45
N TRP A 181 -6.67 -11.98 -24.34
CA TRP A 181 -7.38 -11.41 -25.49
C TRP A 181 -6.65 -10.19 -26.08
N LYS A 182 -6.12 -9.27 -25.26
CA LYS A 182 -5.40 -8.09 -25.77
C LYS A 182 -4.04 -8.45 -26.39
N ALA A 183 -3.37 -9.47 -25.86
CA ALA A 183 -2.11 -9.99 -26.42
C ALA A 183 -2.35 -10.65 -27.80
N ASP A 184 -3.46 -11.38 -27.94
CA ASP A 184 -3.85 -12.03 -29.19
C ASP A 184 -4.43 -11.02 -30.21
N ASN A 185 -4.90 -9.85 -29.75
CA ASN A 185 -5.53 -8.79 -30.55
C ASN A 185 -4.86 -7.42 -30.33
N PRO A 186 -3.56 -7.25 -30.66
CA PRO A 186 -2.81 -6.03 -30.38
C PRO A 186 -3.37 -4.80 -31.12
N ASP A 187 -3.79 -4.97 -32.37
CA ASP A 187 -4.27 -3.91 -33.26
C ASP A 187 -5.80 -3.72 -33.23
N SER A 188 -6.53 -4.52 -32.44
CA SER A 188 -7.99 -4.41 -32.36
C SER A 188 -8.42 -3.17 -31.57
N GLU A 189 -9.33 -2.39 -32.16
CA GLU A 189 -10.04 -1.28 -31.50
C GLU A 189 -11.24 -1.75 -30.67
N GLU A 190 -11.76 -2.95 -30.96
CA GLU A 190 -12.84 -3.56 -30.19
C GLU A 190 -12.34 -4.00 -28.81
N ARG A 191 -13.25 -4.21 -27.86
CA ARG A 191 -12.88 -4.61 -26.50
C ARG A 191 -13.83 -5.66 -25.96
N PRO A 192 -13.32 -6.62 -25.16
CA PRO A 192 -14.17 -7.47 -24.37
C PRO A 192 -15.10 -6.66 -23.47
N GLU A 193 -16.36 -7.07 -23.41
CA GLU A 193 -17.38 -6.43 -22.61
C GLU A 193 -17.92 -7.40 -21.56
N LEU A 194 -18.29 -6.88 -20.39
CA LEU A 194 -19.01 -7.69 -19.40
C LEU A 194 -20.40 -8.02 -19.94
N VAL A 195 -20.79 -9.28 -19.82
CA VAL A 195 -22.15 -9.72 -20.10
C VAL A 195 -22.99 -9.35 -18.88
N PHE A 196 -24.05 -8.58 -19.13
CA PHE A 196 -25.02 -8.22 -18.12
C PHE A 196 -26.17 -9.23 -18.11
N PRO A 197 -26.83 -9.44 -16.96
CA PRO A 197 -26.66 -8.72 -15.69
C PRO A 197 -25.44 -9.18 -14.86
N ILE A 198 -24.88 -8.27 -14.06
CA ILE A 198 -23.82 -8.57 -13.08
C ILE A 198 -24.27 -8.18 -11.67
N THR A 199 -23.80 -8.89 -10.65
CA THR A 199 -24.07 -8.53 -9.26
C THR A 199 -22.86 -7.83 -8.66
N VAL A 200 -23.09 -6.79 -7.88
CA VAL A 200 -22.06 -6.07 -7.13
C VAL A 200 -22.46 -5.95 -5.66
N THR A 201 -21.49 -6.04 -4.77
CA THR A 201 -21.69 -5.80 -3.33
C THR A 201 -21.18 -4.42 -2.98
N MET A 202 -22.08 -3.55 -2.51
CA MET A 202 -21.77 -2.19 -2.05
C MET A 202 -20.95 -2.22 -0.75
N GLU A 203 -20.34 -1.11 -0.36
CA GLU A 203 -19.58 -1.00 0.92
C GLU A 203 -20.42 -1.31 2.17
N ASP A 204 -21.73 -1.08 2.11
CA ASP A 204 -22.67 -1.40 3.19
C ASP A 204 -23.07 -2.89 3.25
N GLY A 205 -22.53 -3.71 2.33
CA GLY A 205 -22.83 -5.13 2.19
C GLY A 205 -24.09 -5.42 1.37
N THR A 206 -24.76 -4.40 0.82
CA THR A 206 -25.95 -4.59 -0.03
C THR A 206 -25.55 -5.11 -1.41
N GLU A 207 -26.22 -6.17 -1.88
CA GLU A 207 -26.05 -6.66 -3.25
C GLU A 207 -26.98 -5.92 -4.21
N VAL A 208 -26.40 -5.36 -5.28
CA VAL A 208 -27.10 -4.65 -6.35
C VAL A 208 -26.87 -5.38 -7.66
N THR A 209 -27.95 -5.72 -8.35
CA THR A 209 -27.88 -6.27 -9.71
C THR A 209 -27.85 -5.11 -10.70
N VAL A 210 -26.81 -5.10 -11.54
CA VAL A 210 -26.61 -4.14 -12.60
C VAL A 210 -27.02 -4.80 -13.91
N GLU A 211 -28.04 -4.26 -14.57
CA GLU A 211 -28.67 -4.85 -15.76
C GLU A 211 -28.02 -4.42 -17.08
N SER A 212 -27.20 -3.37 -17.08
CA SER A 212 -26.54 -2.87 -18.29
C SER A 212 -25.23 -2.12 -18.02
N LYS A 213 -24.48 -1.87 -19.09
CA LYS A 213 -23.25 -1.09 -19.08
C LYS A 213 -23.48 0.34 -18.61
N GLU A 214 -24.60 0.94 -19.02
CA GLU A 214 -25.03 2.28 -18.62
C GLU A 214 -25.32 2.31 -17.12
N ALA A 215 -26.06 1.33 -16.61
CA ALA A 215 -26.32 1.21 -15.17
C ALA A 215 -25.04 1.04 -14.35
N LEU A 216 -24.02 0.34 -14.88
CA LEU A 216 -22.71 0.23 -14.24
C LEU A 216 -21.96 1.57 -14.21
N VAL A 217 -22.07 2.38 -15.27
CA VAL A 217 -21.45 3.71 -15.34
C VAL A 217 -22.12 4.65 -14.34
N GLU A 218 -23.45 4.68 -14.31
CA GLU A 218 -24.21 5.47 -13.33
C GLU A 218 -23.85 5.10 -11.89
N LEU A 219 -23.74 3.79 -11.61
CA LEU A 219 -23.32 3.31 -10.29
C LEU A 219 -21.91 3.79 -9.93
N LYS A 220 -20.96 3.76 -10.87
CA LYS A 220 -19.60 4.28 -10.66
C LYS A 220 -19.57 5.78 -10.39
N GLU A 221 -20.39 6.55 -11.10
CA GLU A 221 -20.50 7.99 -10.89
C GLU A 221 -21.12 8.33 -9.53
N SER A 222 -22.07 7.49 -9.05
CA SER A 222 -22.65 7.63 -7.72
C SER A 222 -21.62 7.43 -6.60
N CYS A 223 -20.60 6.58 -6.78
CA CYS A 223 -19.52 6.39 -5.82
C CYS A 223 -18.53 7.57 -5.74
N SER A 224 -18.60 8.52 -6.68
CA SER A 224 -17.72 9.69 -6.74
C SER A 224 -18.36 10.97 -6.18
N GLN A 225 -19.62 10.91 -5.75
CA GLN A 225 -20.35 12.00 -5.09
C GLN A 225 -20.25 11.87 -3.58
#